data_AF-X0XSI0-F1
#
_entry.id   AF-X0XSI0-F1
#
_cell.length_a   1.000
_cell.length_b   1.000
_cell.length_c   1.000
_cell.angle_alpha   90.00
_cell.angle_beta   90.00
_cell.angle_gamma   90.00
#
_symmetry.space_group_name_H-M   'P 1'
#
loop_
_entity.id
_entity.type
_entity.pdbx_description
1 polymer ?
#
loop_
_entity_poly.entity_id
_entity_poly.type
_entity_poly.pdbx_seq_one_letter_code
_entity_poly.pdbx_strand_id
1 'polypeptide(L)'
;MKKEAKNPDLAWEFLKILNSKERLARWLAAAGKLSTRKDSAEVPEYEKNKFLMEIGKLLPYTTYRDAVTGYTTVSHYLQLAMEKVAINGFSAAEAMEWYNDRLINEFGQDQVEIIELPDCGCY
;
A
#
# COMPACT_ATOMS: atom_id res chain seq x y z
N MET A 1 9.08 1.56 -17.34
CA MET A 1 9.79 2.41 -18.33
C MET A 1 8.81 2.70 -19.46
N LYS A 2 8.66 3.94 -19.93
CA LYS A 2 7.74 4.23 -21.05
C LYS A 2 8.20 3.39 -22.25
N LYS A 3 7.28 2.65 -22.88
CA LYS A 3 7.59 1.79 -24.04
C LYS A 3 8.26 2.56 -25.19
N GLU A 4 8.06 3.87 -25.24
CA GLU A 4 8.57 4.79 -26.26
C GLU A 4 9.83 5.56 -25.84
N ALA A 5 10.56 5.12 -24.81
CA ALA A 5 11.79 5.80 -24.41
C ALA A 5 12.80 5.80 -25.58
N LYS A 6 13.32 6.98 -25.94
CA LYS A 6 14.30 7.13 -27.04
C LYS A 6 15.59 6.33 -26.81
N ASN A 7 15.97 6.13 -25.55
CA ASN A 7 17.12 5.32 -25.17
C ASN A 7 16.82 4.59 -23.84
N PRO A 8 16.23 3.38 -23.91
CA PRO A 8 15.81 2.63 -22.72
C PRO A 8 16.99 2.19 -21.85
N ASP A 9 18.14 1.86 -22.45
CA ASP A 9 19.33 1.42 -21.72
C ASP A 9 19.92 2.56 -20.89
N LEU A 10 20.05 3.75 -21.48
CA LEU A 10 20.51 4.92 -20.74
C LEU A 10 19.54 5.31 -19.62
N ALA A 11 18.23 5.19 -19.86
CA ALA A 11 17.24 5.41 -18.81
C ALA A 11 17.39 4.39 -17.67
N TRP A 12 17.70 3.13 -17.98
CA TRP A 12 17.98 2.10 -16.99
C TRP A 12 19.26 2.38 -16.19
N GLU A 13 20.34 2.80 -16.85
CA GLU A 13 21.58 3.22 -16.16
C GLU A 13 21.32 4.37 -15.18
N PHE A 14 20.55 5.37 -15.61
CA PHE A 14 20.18 6.47 -14.73
C PHE A 14 19.36 6.02 -13.53
N LEU A 15 18.40 5.11 -13.72
CA LEU A 15 17.63 4.52 -12.61
C LEU A 15 18.52 3.76 -11.63
N LYS A 16 19.52 3.02 -12.10
CA LYS A 16 20.50 2.35 -11.22
C LYS A 16 21.29 3.34 -10.38
N ILE A 17 21.68 4.48 -10.95
CA ILE A 17 22.34 5.56 -10.20
C ILE A 17 21.41 6.08 -9.11
N LEU A 18 20.17 6.46 -9.46
CA LEU A 18 19.20 6.99 -8.50
C LEU A 18 18.90 6.01 -7.35
N ASN A 19 18.86 4.71 -7.65
CA ASN A 19 18.53 3.65 -6.69
C ASN A 19 19.76 2.99 -6.05
N SER A 20 20.95 3.58 -6.20
CA SER A 20 22.13 3.16 -5.42
C SER A 20 21.88 3.36 -3.92
N LYS A 21 22.43 2.46 -3.09
CA LYS A 21 22.18 2.38 -1.65
C LYS A 21 22.35 3.75 -0.98
N GLU A 22 23.49 4.39 -1.17
CA GLU A 22 23.84 5.65 -0.50
C GLU A 22 22.98 6.81 -0.98
N ARG A 23 22.72 6.91 -2.29
CA ARG A 23 21.93 8.02 -2.85
C ARG A 23 20.48 7.94 -2.42
N LEU A 24 19.88 6.76 -2.55
CA LEU A 24 18.49 6.55 -2.20
C LEU A 24 18.28 6.72 -0.70
N ALA A 25 19.13 6.10 0.14
CA ALA A 25 19.01 6.21 1.59
C ALA A 25 19.15 7.66 2.09
N ARG A 26 20.13 8.43 1.57
CA ARG A 26 20.27 9.84 1.94
C ARG A 26 19.08 10.69 1.53
N TRP A 27 18.57 10.50 0.31
CA TRP A 27 17.40 11.24 -0.17
C TRP A 27 16.16 10.90 0.66
N LEU A 28 15.92 9.62 0.95
CA LEU A 28 14.79 9.17 1.76
C LEU A 28 14.88 9.66 3.21
N ALA A 29 16.09 9.67 3.79
CA ALA A 29 16.33 10.21 5.12
C ALA A 29 15.94 11.69 5.19
N ALA A 30 16.38 12.48 4.22
CA ALA A 30 16.04 13.90 4.12
C ALA A 30 14.55 14.14 3.85
N ALA A 31 13.92 13.26 3.07
CA ALA A 31 12.50 13.33 2.74
C ALA A 31 11.58 12.73 3.83
N GLY A 32 12.13 12.10 4.87
CA GLY A 32 11.35 11.40 5.89
C GLY A 32 10.53 10.23 5.34
N LYS A 33 11.05 9.49 4.35
CA LYS A 33 10.34 8.39 3.67
C LYS A 33 10.97 7.04 3.98
N LEU A 34 10.13 6.01 4.12
CA LEU A 34 10.59 4.63 4.26
C LEU A 34 11.31 4.14 3.00
N SER A 35 12.40 3.41 3.20
CA SER A 35 13.13 2.77 2.10
C SER A 35 12.51 1.46 1.67
N THR A 36 12.47 1.26 0.36
CA THR A 36 12.18 -0.03 -0.27
C THR A 36 13.39 -0.97 -0.25
N ARG A 37 14.59 -0.47 0.10
CA ARG A 37 15.79 -1.29 0.26
C ARG A 37 16.07 -1.56 1.74
N LYS A 38 16.28 -2.84 2.08
CA LYS A 38 16.63 -3.28 3.44
C LYS A 38 17.98 -2.72 3.92
N ASP A 39 18.95 -2.61 3.01
CA ASP A 39 20.30 -2.12 3.28
C ASP A 39 20.38 -0.60 3.54
N SER A 40 19.29 0.15 3.37
CA SER A 40 19.28 1.60 3.67
C SER A 40 19.45 1.89 5.16
N ALA A 41 19.03 0.97 6.04
CA ALA A 41 19.22 1.09 7.48
C ALA A 41 20.71 1.04 7.90
N GLU A 42 21.61 0.61 7.02
CA GLU A 42 23.05 0.61 7.26
C GLU A 42 23.71 1.95 6.88
N VAL A 43 22.96 2.87 6.24
CA VAL A 43 23.48 4.18 5.86
C VAL A 43 23.27 5.15 7.03
N PRO A 44 24.34 5.77 7.58
CA PRO A 44 24.26 6.55 8.81
C PRO A 44 23.25 7.71 8.78
N GLU A 45 23.07 8.35 7.63
CA GLU A 45 22.11 9.44 7.47
C GLU A 45 20.66 8.96 7.59
N TYR A 46 20.36 7.73 7.18
CA TYR A 46 19.04 7.12 7.29
C TYR A 46 18.79 6.51 8.67
N GLU A 47 19.77 5.77 9.20
CA GLU A 47 19.70 5.11 10.51
C GLU A 47 19.38 6.07 11.66
N LYS A 48 19.97 7.29 11.61
CA LYS A 48 19.74 8.34 12.63
C LYS A 48 18.28 8.78 12.74
N ASN A 49 17.46 8.53 11.72
CA ASN A 49 16.04 8.87 11.76
C ASN A 49 15.25 7.82 12.55
N LYS A 50 15.14 8.03 13.87
CA LYS A 50 14.42 7.13 14.78
C LYS A 50 12.99 6.82 14.34
N PHE A 51 12.27 7.79 13.79
CA PHE A 51 10.90 7.57 13.30
C PHE A 51 10.85 6.55 12.17
N LEU A 52 11.77 6.66 11.19
CA LEU A 52 11.86 5.70 10.09
C LEU A 52 12.28 4.30 10.58
N MET A 53 13.15 4.23 11.59
CA MET A 53 13.56 2.96 12.18
C MET A 53 12.42 2.28 12.95
N GLU A 54 11.62 3.03 13.70
CA GLU A 54 10.47 2.47 14.44
C GLU A 54 9.35 2.01 13.50
N ILE A 55 8.97 2.81 12.49
CA ILE A 55 7.95 2.37 11.53
C ILE A 55 8.45 1.20 10.68
N GLY A 56 9.75 1.13 10.40
CA GLY A 56 10.36 -0.02 9.73
C GLY A 56 10.08 -1.35 10.43
N LYS A 57 9.95 -1.36 11.76
CA LYS A 57 9.60 -2.56 12.55
C LYS A 57 8.17 -3.02 12.35
N LEU A 58 7.29 -2.17 11.82
CA LEU A 58 5.89 -2.49 11.55
C LEU A 58 5.68 -3.15 10.19
N LEU A 59 6.66 -3.07 9.27
CA LEU A 59 6.56 -3.65 7.92
C LEU A 59 6.18 -5.14 7.89
N PRO A 60 6.61 -6.01 8.82
CA PRO A 60 6.16 -7.41 8.84
C PRO A 60 4.65 -7.59 9.10
N TYR A 61 3.97 -6.58 9.62
CA TYR A 61 2.53 -6.59 9.92
C TYR A 61 1.70 -5.85 8.85
N THR A 62 2.32 -5.43 7.75
CA THR A 62 1.63 -4.76 6.64
C THR A 62 1.56 -5.66 5.41
N THR A 63 0.62 -5.35 4.54
CA THR A 63 0.57 -5.90 3.19
C THR A 63 0.82 -4.79 2.18
N TYR A 64 1.20 -5.18 0.96
CA TYR A 64 1.28 -4.26 -0.16
C TYR A 64 -0.11 -4.10 -0.80
N ARG A 65 -0.30 -2.98 -1.49
CA ARG A 65 -1.51 -2.73 -2.27
C ARG A 65 -1.50 -3.64 -3.51
N ASP A 66 -2.55 -4.42 -3.72
CA ASP A 66 -2.60 -5.31 -4.89
C ASP A 66 -2.51 -4.52 -6.20
N ALA A 67 -1.74 -5.05 -7.14
CA ALA A 67 -1.53 -4.45 -8.46
C ALA A 67 -2.49 -5.01 -9.52
N VAL A 68 -3.55 -5.71 -9.10
CA VAL A 68 -4.53 -6.32 -10.00
C VAL A 68 -5.51 -5.29 -10.55
N THR A 69 -5.99 -5.53 -11.77
CA THR A 69 -7.05 -4.73 -12.38
C THR A 69 -8.31 -4.81 -11.51
N GLY A 70 -8.95 -3.68 -11.24
CA GLY A 70 -10.15 -3.60 -10.39
C GLY A 70 -9.89 -3.22 -8.93
N TYR A 71 -8.66 -3.39 -8.42
CA TYR A 71 -8.35 -3.07 -7.01
C TYR A 71 -8.62 -1.60 -6.66
N THR A 72 -8.40 -0.67 -7.59
CA THR A 72 -8.74 0.74 -7.38
C THR A 72 -10.23 0.94 -7.06
N THR A 73 -11.12 0.19 -7.72
CA THR A 73 -12.57 0.21 -7.47
C THR A 73 -12.89 -0.39 -6.10
N VAL A 74 -12.32 -1.56 -5.78
CA VAL A 74 -12.43 -2.20 -4.44
C VAL A 74 -12.05 -1.21 -3.33
N SER A 75 -10.87 -0.59 -3.46
CA SER A 75 -10.35 0.39 -2.50
C SER A 75 -11.24 1.63 -2.38
N HIS A 76 -11.88 2.06 -3.46
CA HIS A 76 -12.79 3.20 -3.44
C HIS A 76 -14.09 2.87 -2.69
N TYR A 77 -14.68 1.70 -2.95
CA TYR A 77 -15.88 1.28 -2.24
C TYR A 77 -15.63 1.07 -0.74
N LEU A 78 -14.45 0.61 -0.34
CA LEU A 78 -14.11 0.52 1.07
C LEU A 78 -14.05 1.90 1.74
N GLN A 79 -13.53 2.92 1.04
CA GLN A 79 -13.54 4.31 1.53
C GLN A 79 -14.97 4.85 1.68
N LEU A 80 -15.86 4.53 0.73
CA LEU A 80 -17.28 4.91 0.82
C LEU A 80 -18.00 4.18 1.95
N ALA A 81 -17.67 2.91 2.20
CA ALA A 81 -18.21 2.17 3.34
C ALA A 81 -17.81 2.83 4.67
N MET A 82 -16.54 3.26 4.79
CA MET A 82 -16.08 4.04 5.93
C MET A 82 -16.82 5.38 6.07
N GLU A 83 -17.06 6.09 4.96
CA GLU A 83 -17.84 7.33 4.95
C GLU A 83 -19.25 7.12 5.50
N LYS A 84 -19.90 6.01 5.11
CA LYS A 84 -21.24 5.67 5.61
C LYS A 84 -21.31 5.50 7.12
N VAL A 85 -20.28 4.89 7.71
CA VAL A 85 -20.18 4.77 9.17
C VAL A 85 -19.93 6.15 9.79
N ALA A 86 -18.92 6.87 9.29
CA ALA A 86 -18.45 8.10 9.92
C ALA A 86 -19.43 9.28 9.78
N ILE A 87 -20.20 9.34 8.70
CA ILE A 87 -21.04 10.50 8.35
C ILE A 87 -22.52 10.13 8.34
N ASN A 88 -22.89 8.99 7.76
CA ASN A 88 -24.28 8.62 7.51
C ASN A 88 -24.90 7.80 8.65
N GLY A 89 -24.14 7.51 9.71
CA GLY A 89 -24.63 6.82 10.91
C GLY A 89 -24.89 5.33 10.73
N PHE A 90 -24.32 4.70 9.71
CA PHE A 90 -24.40 3.25 9.54
C PHE A 90 -23.59 2.57 10.65
N SER A 91 -24.07 1.43 11.13
CA SER A 91 -23.23 0.49 11.88
C SER A 91 -22.15 -0.10 10.97
N ALA A 92 -21.09 -0.64 11.57
CA ALA A 92 -20.03 -1.32 10.81
C ALA A 92 -20.59 -2.51 10.00
N ALA A 93 -21.56 -3.25 10.55
CA ALA A 93 -22.20 -4.37 9.87
C ALA A 93 -22.97 -3.91 8.62
N GLU A 94 -23.82 -2.89 8.75
CA GLU A 94 -24.60 -2.35 7.61
C GLU A 94 -23.68 -1.79 6.50
N ALA A 95 -22.57 -1.14 6.88
CA ALA A 95 -21.60 -0.65 5.90
C ALA A 95 -20.88 -1.79 5.18
N MET A 96 -20.59 -2.90 5.87
CA MET A 96 -19.96 -4.08 5.27
C MET A 96 -20.91 -4.86 4.37
N GLU A 97 -22.19 -4.98 4.72
CA GLU A 97 -23.22 -5.53 3.82
C GLU A 97 -23.33 -4.69 2.55
N TRP A 98 -23.43 -3.37 2.69
CA TRP A 98 -23.45 -2.46 1.54
C TRP A 98 -22.20 -2.59 0.68
N TYR A 99 -21.02 -2.73 1.29
CA TYR A 99 -19.76 -2.90 0.58
C TYR A 99 -19.74 -4.21 -0.22
N ASN A 100 -20.16 -5.32 0.38
CA ASN A 100 -20.29 -6.61 -0.30
C ASN A 100 -21.24 -6.52 -1.50
N ASP A 101 -22.41 -5.92 -1.33
CA ASP A 101 -23.37 -5.72 -2.42
C ASP A 101 -22.76 -4.90 -3.56
N ARG A 102 -21.95 -3.87 -3.25
CA ARG A 102 -21.27 -3.06 -4.28
C ARG A 102 -20.24 -3.86 -5.05
N LEU A 103 -19.47 -4.71 -4.37
CA LEU A 103 -18.52 -5.59 -5.02
C LEU A 103 -19.23 -6.59 -5.94
N ILE A 104 -20.30 -7.23 -5.47
CA ILE A 104 -21.08 -8.19 -6.27
C ILE A 104 -21.68 -7.51 -7.50
N ASN A 105 -22.22 -6.29 -7.35
CA ASN A 105 -22.80 -5.55 -8.46
C ASN A 105 -21.75 -5.12 -9.51
N GLU A 106 -20.53 -4.81 -9.08
CA GLU A 106 -19.46 -4.34 -9.98
C GLU A 106 -18.73 -5.51 -10.67
N PHE A 107 -18.44 -6.58 -9.94
CA PHE A 107 -17.57 -7.67 -10.41
C PHE A 107 -18.32 -8.97 -10.76
N GLY A 108 -19.56 -9.12 -10.32
CA GLY A 108 -20.33 -10.35 -10.41
C GLY A 108 -20.17 -11.23 -9.18
N GLN A 109 -21.24 -11.95 -8.83
CA GLN A 109 -21.30 -12.81 -7.64
C GLN A 109 -20.27 -13.94 -7.67
N ASP A 110 -19.91 -14.44 -8.84
CA ASP A 110 -18.91 -15.49 -9.05
C ASP A 110 -17.47 -15.01 -8.83
N GLN A 111 -17.25 -13.69 -8.78
CA GLN A 111 -15.94 -13.06 -8.58
C GLN A 111 -15.75 -12.51 -7.15
N VAL A 112 -16.73 -12.68 -6.26
CA VAL A 112 -16.69 -12.18 -4.88
C VAL A 112 -16.89 -13.34 -3.90
N GLU A 113 -15.93 -13.52 -3.00
CA GLU A 113 -15.95 -14.56 -1.97
C GLU A 113 -15.96 -13.93 -0.58
N ILE A 114 -16.77 -14.48 0.32
CA ILE A 114 -16.75 -14.14 1.75
C ILE A 114 -15.79 -15.10 2.44
N ILE A 115 -14.69 -14.56 2.94
CA ILE A 115 -13.73 -15.33 3.73
C ILE A 115 -14.14 -15.24 5.20
N GLU A 116 -14.64 -16.34 5.75
CA GLU A 116 -14.84 -16.46 7.19
C GLU A 116 -13.48 -16.55 7.88
N LEU A 117 -13.12 -15.49 8.61
CA LEU A 117 -11.95 -15.52 9.46
C LEU A 117 -12.26 -16.36 10.72
N PRO A 118 -11.30 -17.14 11.22
CA PRO A 118 -11.45 -17.82 12.51
C PRO A 118 -11.79 -16.80 13.58
N ASP A 119 -12.67 -17.18 14.51
CA ASP A 119 -13.13 -16.33 15.60
C ASP A 119 -11.92 -15.74 16.35
N CYS A 120 -11.66 -14.45 16.11
CA CYS A 120 -10.44 -13.78 16.56
C CYS A 120 -10.53 -13.36 18.03
N GLY A 121 -11.66 -13.65 18.70
CA GLY A 121 -11.89 -13.33 20.12
C GLY A 121 -11.90 -11.83 20.43
N CYS A 122 -11.99 -10.98 19.41
CA CYS A 122 -12.00 -9.54 19.55
C CYS A 122 -13.46 -9.05 19.61
N TYR A 123 -13.99 -8.92 20.82
CA TYR A 123 -15.18 -8.14 21.16
C TYR A 123 -14.77 -6.91 21.97
#